data_AF-A0A1I1SSG2-F1
#
_entry.id   AF-A0A1I1SSG2-F1
#
_cell.length_a   1.000
_cell.length_b   1.000
_cell.length_c   1.000
_cell.angle_alpha   90.00
_cell.angle_beta   90.00
_cell.angle_gamma   90.00
#
_symmetry.space_group_name_H-M   'P 1'
#
loop_
_entity.id
_entity.type
_entity.pdbx_description
1 polymer ?
#
loop_
_entity_poly.entity_id
_entity_poly.type
_entity_poly.pdbx_seq_one_letter_code
_entity_poly.pdbx_strand_id
1 'polypeptide(L)'
;MALRRPVLTRRPPAAQAPADGASPMLSRRLARYVPVPAAYAVFQSLLGVLPASLSGDAARYALAGTAGVATGLLVWLAVQLRRGRDEAAGPPPAADGAAGAGAAGPVIPGPARPGEPFPRLAAGAREAVLRARSVCDDPALGPLTGWPHFLEEGEAGHPPTAIGTAYGLHLALALGPDDGRFDQPALVETLWRLRLPDGGWAARTGTGVSRPEVTALVLGALSRAGAHRPRLDEAVEVLEGLLAPGADPEGEDRTYVIGAAIRGLLRAAPGSPLLPELRDRLTRGALRDPARDGLACWGYSLEGDAGPLRPDRPSPVHTAQAVLALARATAVLGPERRSRQAMEQGREWLVRHGEFAHQTEHLRRFAAGRPTDHTFVRHFTAGWVARALMAVPAPPEDPALRRAAEACLRSAVARVRVEQRGGVWEWGDDREHRPIWMTYQGISVLIAHAHRSYTTP
;
A
#
# COMPACT_ATOMS: atom_id res chain seq x y z
N MET A 1 -39.77 76.35 16.69
CA MET A 1 -38.84 76.21 17.83
C MET A 1 -37.97 74.98 17.58
N ALA A 2 -36.66 75.15 17.70
CA ALA A 2 -35.63 74.28 17.13
C ALA A 2 -35.49 72.91 17.81
N LEU A 3 -35.45 71.84 17.01
CA LEU A 3 -35.01 70.50 17.43
C LEU A 3 -33.51 70.34 17.10
N ARG A 4 -32.67 70.27 18.15
CA ARG A 4 -31.25 69.92 18.03
C ARG A 4 -31.10 68.41 17.85
N ARG A 5 -30.43 68.01 16.77
CA ARG A 5 -29.97 66.63 16.50
C ARG A 5 -28.80 66.24 17.41
N PRO A 6 -28.71 65.00 17.91
CA PRO A 6 -27.46 64.43 18.35
C PRO A 6 -26.67 63.89 17.15
N VAL A 7 -25.39 64.27 17.07
CA VAL A 7 -24.42 63.75 16.10
C VAL A 7 -23.93 62.38 16.61
N LEU A 8 -24.35 61.31 15.95
CA LEU A 8 -23.78 59.96 16.11
C LEU A 8 -22.61 59.80 15.14
N THR A 9 -21.40 60.10 15.57
CA THR A 9 -20.17 59.66 14.91
C THR A 9 -19.73 58.32 15.49
N ARG A 10 -20.31 57.22 14.99
CA ARG A 10 -19.68 55.90 15.09
C ARG A 10 -19.81 55.17 13.76
N ARG A 11 -18.69 55.16 13.05
CA ARG A 11 -18.48 54.41 11.80
C ARG A 11 -18.73 52.92 12.11
N PRO A 12 -19.56 52.20 11.33
CA PRO A 12 -19.67 50.75 11.49
C PRO A 12 -18.29 50.12 11.24
N PRO A 13 -17.88 49.10 12.01
CA PRO A 13 -16.65 48.38 11.73
C PRO A 13 -16.74 47.77 10.34
N ALA A 14 -15.69 47.98 9.54
CA ALA A 14 -15.54 47.34 8.25
C ALA A 14 -15.64 45.82 8.42
N ALA A 15 -16.38 45.17 7.53
CA ALA A 15 -16.38 43.72 7.42
C ALA A 15 -14.93 43.25 7.27
N GLN A 16 -14.47 42.43 8.22
CA GLN A 16 -13.19 41.76 8.10
C GLN A 16 -13.25 40.86 6.85
N ALA A 17 -12.30 41.07 5.94
CA ALA A 17 -12.06 40.15 4.85
C ALA A 17 -11.82 38.74 5.46
N PRO A 18 -12.35 37.67 4.85
CA PRO A 18 -12.08 36.32 5.33
C PRO A 18 -10.57 36.10 5.33
N ALA A 19 -10.05 35.58 6.44
CA ALA A 19 -8.66 35.17 6.56
C ALA A 19 -8.38 34.08 5.52
N ASP A 20 -7.54 34.40 4.53
CA ASP A 20 -6.97 33.44 3.59
C ASP A 20 -6.04 32.50 4.35
N GLY A 21 -6.63 31.49 4.97
CA GLY A 21 -5.98 30.42 5.73
C GLY A 21 -5.98 29.08 4.99
N ALA A 22 -6.05 29.07 3.66
CA ALA A 22 -5.82 27.84 2.92
C ALA A 22 -4.34 27.47 3.03
N SER A 23 -4.04 26.37 3.74
CA SER A 23 -2.70 25.79 3.78
C SER A 23 -2.11 25.73 2.36
N PRO A 24 -0.83 26.12 2.14
CA PRO A 24 -0.19 26.04 0.82
C PRO A 24 -0.21 24.62 0.23
N MET A 25 -0.45 23.58 1.05
CA MET A 25 -0.75 22.23 0.57
C MET A 25 -2.14 22.07 -0.03
N LEU A 26 -3.17 22.71 0.55
CA LEU A 26 -4.54 22.62 0.06
C LEU A 26 -4.68 23.34 -1.28
N SER A 27 -4.05 24.50 -1.44
CA SER A 27 -4.01 25.23 -2.72
C SER A 27 -3.21 24.46 -3.79
N ARG A 28 -2.11 23.79 -3.42
CA ARG A 28 -1.35 22.91 -4.33
C ARG A 28 -2.12 21.64 -4.73
N ARG A 29 -2.90 21.06 -3.81
CA ARG A 29 -3.75 19.88 -4.08
C ARG A 29 -4.92 20.24 -4.99
N LEU A 30 -5.59 21.38 -4.75
CA LEU A 30 -6.67 21.87 -5.61
C LEU A 30 -6.17 22.25 -7.01
N ALA A 31 -4.95 22.80 -7.12
CA ALA A 31 -4.33 23.12 -8.40
C ALA A 31 -4.17 21.92 -9.35
N ARG A 32 -4.09 20.67 -8.83
CA ARG A 32 -4.04 19.44 -9.65
C ARG A 32 -5.37 19.12 -10.33
N TYR A 33 -6.48 19.61 -9.78
CA TYR A 33 -7.82 19.33 -10.30
C TYR A 33 -8.39 20.44 -11.18
N VAL A 34 -7.77 21.64 -11.22
CA VAL A 34 -8.21 22.81 -12.02
C VAL A 34 -8.52 22.52 -13.50
N PRO A 35 -7.83 21.61 -14.22
CA PRO A 35 -8.17 21.30 -15.61
C PRO A 35 -9.59 20.75 -15.80
N VAL A 36 -10.12 20.01 -14.83
CA VAL A 36 -11.43 19.34 -14.95
C VAL A 36 -12.60 20.32 -14.81
N PRO A 37 -12.66 21.19 -13.78
CA PRO A 37 -13.64 22.28 -13.71
C PRO A 37 -13.53 23.25 -14.89
N ALA A 38 -12.32 23.55 -15.38
CA ALA A 38 -12.14 24.42 -16.55
C ALA A 38 -12.73 23.80 -17.82
N ALA A 39 -12.44 22.52 -18.07
CA ALA A 39 -13.01 21.77 -19.18
C ALA A 39 -14.54 21.70 -19.10
N TYR A 40 -15.07 21.42 -17.91
CA TYR A 40 -16.51 21.33 -17.68
C TYR A 40 -17.22 22.69 -17.81
N ALA A 41 -16.62 23.77 -17.31
CA ALA A 41 -17.18 25.11 -17.42
C ALA A 41 -17.29 25.57 -18.88
N VAL A 42 -16.27 25.30 -19.71
CA VAL A 42 -16.31 25.61 -21.16
C VAL A 42 -17.34 24.74 -21.87
N PHE A 43 -17.40 23.45 -21.56
CA PHE A 43 -18.42 22.55 -22.10
C PHE A 43 -19.84 23.06 -21.82
N GLN A 44 -20.15 23.37 -20.55
CA GLN A 44 -21.47 23.87 -20.15
C GLN A 44 -21.79 25.23 -20.77
N SER A 45 -20.81 26.15 -20.82
CA SER A 45 -21.01 27.47 -21.42
C SER A 45 -21.31 27.37 -22.91
N LEU A 46 -20.61 26.50 -23.64
CA LEU A 46 -20.85 26.30 -25.07
C LEU A 46 -22.20 25.65 -25.33
N LEU A 47 -22.62 24.69 -24.52
CA LEU A 47 -23.98 24.12 -24.66
C LEU A 47 -25.08 25.16 -24.46
N GLY A 48 -24.86 26.15 -23.57
CA GLY A 48 -25.80 27.25 -23.34
C GLY A 48 -25.86 28.29 -24.47
N VAL A 49 -24.79 28.43 -25.26
CA VAL A 49 -24.67 29.48 -26.30
C VAL A 49 -24.82 28.93 -27.72
N LEU A 50 -24.49 27.66 -27.96
CA LEU A 50 -24.58 27.06 -29.29
C LEU A 50 -26.04 26.93 -29.74
N PRO A 51 -26.42 27.53 -30.88
CA PRO A 51 -27.80 27.53 -31.36
C PRO A 51 -28.30 26.11 -31.66
N ALA A 52 -29.59 25.88 -31.42
CA ALA A 52 -30.23 24.59 -31.68
C ALA A 52 -30.26 24.20 -33.17
N SER A 53 -29.99 25.15 -34.07
CA SER A 53 -29.91 24.94 -35.53
C SER A 53 -28.61 24.27 -36.01
N LEU A 54 -27.62 24.06 -35.13
CA LEU A 54 -26.41 23.31 -35.44
C LEU A 54 -26.73 21.82 -35.55
N SER A 55 -27.02 21.34 -36.77
CA SER A 55 -26.97 19.97 -37.28
C SER A 55 -27.34 18.81 -36.32
N GLY A 56 -28.25 19.05 -35.37
CA GLY A 56 -28.67 18.10 -34.33
C GLY A 56 -27.82 18.13 -33.05
N ASP A 57 -28.40 17.61 -31.96
CA ASP A 57 -27.78 17.66 -30.62
C ASP A 57 -26.41 16.99 -30.57
N ALA A 58 -26.20 15.93 -31.35
CA ALA A 58 -24.91 15.24 -31.43
C ALA A 58 -23.76 16.17 -31.87
N ALA A 59 -24.00 17.07 -32.83
CA ALA A 59 -22.99 18.02 -33.29
C ALA A 59 -22.67 19.08 -32.23
N ARG A 60 -23.68 19.52 -31.47
CA ARG A 60 -23.52 20.48 -30.36
C ARG A 60 -22.73 19.89 -29.20
N TYR A 61 -23.02 18.65 -28.82
CA TYR A 61 -22.26 17.93 -27.78
C TYR A 61 -20.82 17.63 -28.24
N ALA A 62 -20.61 17.26 -29.50
CA ALA A 62 -19.27 17.02 -30.03
C ALA A 62 -18.42 18.30 -30.03
N LEU A 63 -18.98 19.43 -30.44
CA LEU A 63 -18.28 20.71 -30.48
C LEU A 63 -18.00 21.25 -29.08
N ALA A 64 -18.98 21.20 -28.17
CA ALA A 64 -18.78 21.60 -26.77
C ALA A 64 -17.77 20.67 -26.06
N GLY A 65 -17.85 19.36 -26.32
CA GLY A 65 -16.96 18.35 -25.73
C GLY A 65 -15.51 18.52 -26.17
N THR A 66 -15.27 18.68 -27.47
CA THR A 66 -13.93 18.91 -28.03
C THR A 66 -13.31 20.21 -27.52
N ALA A 67 -14.09 21.30 -27.46
CA ALA A 67 -13.64 22.58 -26.93
C ALA A 67 -13.34 22.53 -25.41
N GLY A 68 -14.15 21.82 -24.63
CA GLY A 68 -13.92 21.58 -23.21
C GLY A 68 -12.64 20.79 -22.96
N VAL A 69 -12.42 19.68 -23.68
CA VAL A 69 -11.21 18.88 -23.59
C VAL A 69 -9.97 19.67 -24.00
N ALA A 70 -10.03 20.42 -25.11
CA ALA A 70 -8.92 21.26 -25.56
C ALA A 70 -8.55 22.32 -24.52
N THR A 71 -9.53 22.94 -23.88
CA THR A 71 -9.28 23.93 -22.82
C THR A 71 -8.68 23.28 -21.56
N GLY A 72 -9.20 22.12 -21.14
CA GLY A 72 -8.61 21.35 -20.03
C GLY A 72 -7.14 21.01 -20.28
N LEU A 73 -6.81 20.58 -21.50
CA LEU A 73 -5.44 20.27 -21.91
C LEU A 73 -4.53 21.51 -21.91
N LEU A 74 -5.01 22.65 -22.41
CA LEU A 74 -4.26 23.91 -22.40
C LEU A 74 -3.99 24.41 -20.97
N VAL A 75 -4.98 24.33 -20.09
CA VAL A 75 -4.83 24.68 -18.67
C VAL A 75 -3.85 23.74 -17.98
N TRP A 76 -3.93 22.43 -18.24
CA TRP A 76 -2.98 21.46 -17.73
C TRP A 76 -1.55 21.75 -18.21
N LEU A 77 -1.36 22.00 -19.51
CA LEU A 77 -0.05 22.37 -20.07
C LEU A 77 0.51 23.65 -19.44
N ALA A 78 -0.31 24.68 -19.26
CA ALA A 78 0.11 25.92 -18.62
C ALA A 78 0.56 25.71 -17.16
N VAL A 79 -0.15 24.86 -16.40
CA VAL A 79 0.24 24.47 -15.03
C VAL A 79 1.58 23.72 -15.04
N GLN A 80 1.77 22.79 -15.97
CA GLN A 80 3.02 22.02 -16.07
C GLN A 80 4.20 22.89 -16.50
N LEU A 81 4.01 23.82 -17.44
CA LEU A 81 5.04 24.78 -17.85
C LEU A 81 5.45 25.72 -16.70
N ARG A 82 4.50 26.15 -15.87
CA ARG A 82 4.79 26.98 -14.69
C ARG A 82 5.57 26.19 -13.64
N ARG A 83 5.18 24.94 -13.36
CA ARG A 83 5.93 24.04 -12.47
C ARG A 83 7.37 23.82 -12.94
N GLY A 84 7.56 23.57 -14.24
CA GLY A 84 8.90 23.42 -14.81
C GLY A 84 9.76 24.69 -14.68
N ARG A 85 9.15 25.88 -14.77
CA ARG A 85 9.85 27.16 -14.53
C ARG A 85 10.19 27.37 -13.06
N ASP A 86 9.28 27.02 -12.15
CA ASP A 86 9.51 27.14 -10.71
C ASP A 86 10.59 26.15 -10.23
N GLU A 87 10.67 24.96 -10.84
CA GLU A 87 11.73 23.97 -10.60
C GLU A 87 13.08 24.41 -11.20
N ALA A 88 13.07 25.03 -12.40
CA ALA A 88 14.28 25.53 -13.06
C ALA A 88 14.82 26.83 -12.43
N ALA A 89 13.97 27.63 -11.79
CA ALA A 89 14.37 28.88 -11.15
C ALA A 89 15.26 28.65 -9.91
N GLY A 90 15.21 27.44 -9.31
CA GLY A 90 15.93 27.12 -8.08
C GLY A 90 15.56 28.06 -6.91
N PRO A 91 15.95 27.72 -5.66
CA PRO A 91 15.88 28.69 -4.59
C PRO A 91 16.88 29.83 -4.84
N PRO A 92 16.53 31.10 -4.55
CA PRO A 92 17.48 32.20 -4.68
C PRO A 92 18.72 31.95 -3.80
N PRO A 93 19.92 32.37 -4.24
CA PRO A 93 21.12 32.25 -3.42
C PRO A 93 20.90 32.98 -2.10
N ALA A 94 21.12 32.27 -0.99
CA ALA A 94 21.07 32.86 0.34
C ALA A 94 22.08 33.99 0.41
N ALA A 95 21.63 35.17 0.80
CA ALA A 95 22.51 36.28 1.09
C ALA A 95 23.41 35.88 2.26
N ASP A 96 24.72 35.90 2.02
CA ASP A 96 25.74 35.79 3.07
C ASP A 96 25.54 36.94 4.07
N GLY A 97 25.15 36.59 5.30
CA GLY A 97 24.98 37.59 6.34
C GLY A 97 24.48 37.03 7.66
N ALA A 98 25.36 37.08 8.66
CA ALA A 98 25.13 37.00 10.11
C ALA A 98 25.11 35.60 10.75
N ALA A 99 26.20 35.34 11.47
CA ALA A 99 26.36 34.34 12.50
C ALA A 99 25.23 34.41 13.55
N GLY A 100 24.67 33.26 13.90
CA GLY A 100 23.75 33.08 15.00
C GLY A 100 23.43 31.60 15.19
N ALA A 101 23.85 31.03 16.32
CA ALA A 101 23.61 29.65 16.70
C ALA A 101 22.10 29.33 16.79
N GLY A 102 21.69 28.16 16.28
CA GLY A 102 20.41 27.53 16.66
C GLY A 102 19.62 26.90 15.52
N ALA A 103 19.20 25.65 15.75
CA ALA A 103 18.24 24.85 14.99
C ALA A 103 18.68 24.25 13.64
N ALA A 104 19.33 23.08 13.72
CA ALA A 104 19.40 22.13 12.62
C ALA A 104 17.98 21.59 12.32
N GLY A 105 17.36 22.07 11.25
CA GLY A 105 16.17 21.43 10.68
C GLY A 105 16.50 20.02 10.16
N PRO A 106 15.53 19.09 10.12
CA PRO A 106 15.78 17.72 9.70
C PRO A 106 16.16 17.69 8.22
N VAL A 107 17.42 17.40 7.93
CA VAL A 107 17.89 17.06 6.60
C VAL A 107 17.25 15.74 6.21
N ILE A 108 16.24 15.77 5.34
CA ILE A 108 15.67 14.56 4.74
C ILE A 108 16.77 13.96 3.84
N PRO A 109 17.29 12.75 4.13
CA PRO A 109 18.32 12.15 3.30
C PRO A 109 17.77 11.88 1.89
N GLY A 110 18.59 12.15 0.87
CA GLY A 110 18.25 11.91 -0.53
C GLY A 110 18.02 10.42 -0.89
N PRO A 111 17.77 10.11 -2.17
CA PRO A 111 17.62 8.73 -2.62
C PRO A 111 18.87 7.89 -2.28
N ALA A 112 18.66 6.59 -1.99
CA ALA A 112 19.76 5.66 -1.81
C ALA A 112 20.69 5.69 -3.03
N ARG A 113 21.99 5.85 -2.81
CA ARG A 113 22.95 5.89 -3.93
C ARG A 113 23.13 4.48 -4.48
N PRO A 114 23.29 4.30 -5.81
CA PRO A 114 23.70 3.02 -6.37
C PRO A 114 24.96 2.51 -5.65
N GLY A 115 24.89 1.29 -5.10
CA GLY A 115 26.00 0.68 -4.34
C GLY A 115 26.04 0.99 -2.84
N GLU A 116 25.03 1.64 -2.27
CA GLU A 116 25.00 1.88 -0.82
C GLU A 116 24.99 0.56 -0.01
N PRO A 117 25.89 0.41 0.98
CA PRO A 117 25.97 -0.80 1.80
C PRO A 117 24.66 -1.09 2.52
N PHE A 118 24.22 -2.36 2.51
CA PHE A 118 22.99 -2.79 3.17
C PHE A 118 22.87 -2.35 4.64
N PRO A 119 23.93 -2.38 5.48
CA PRO A 119 23.82 -1.90 6.86
C PRO A 119 23.39 -0.43 6.99
N ARG A 120 23.80 0.45 6.06
CA ARG A 120 23.34 1.85 6.04
C ARG A 120 21.87 1.98 5.67
N LEU A 121 21.43 1.23 4.65
CA LEU A 121 20.02 1.19 4.24
C LEU A 121 19.12 0.71 5.39
N ALA A 122 19.57 -0.32 6.12
CA ALA A 122 18.85 -0.84 7.28
C ALA A 122 18.82 0.15 8.46
N ALA A 123 19.94 0.81 8.75
CA ALA A 123 19.99 1.85 9.77
C ALA A 123 19.09 3.05 9.42
N GLY A 124 19.10 3.51 8.17
CA GLY A 124 18.21 4.57 7.70
C GLY A 124 16.73 4.19 7.83
N ALA A 125 16.37 2.96 7.46
CA ALA A 125 15.02 2.45 7.62
C ALA A 125 14.58 2.39 9.09
N ARG A 126 15.46 1.91 9.96
CA ARG A 126 15.22 1.87 11.41
C ARG A 126 14.94 3.26 11.97
N GLU A 127 15.79 4.23 11.68
CA GLU A 127 15.59 5.60 12.16
C GLU A 127 14.30 6.22 11.61
N ALA A 128 13.99 5.99 10.33
CA ALA A 128 12.76 6.52 9.74
C ALA A 128 11.50 5.90 10.33
N VAL A 129 11.49 4.59 10.57
CA VAL A 129 10.36 3.90 11.20
C VAL A 129 10.20 4.33 12.66
N LEU A 130 11.30 4.49 13.41
CA LEU A 130 11.23 5.00 14.79
C LEU A 130 10.69 6.43 14.86
N ARG A 131 11.10 7.32 13.95
CA ARG A 131 10.57 8.69 13.86
C ARG A 131 9.08 8.73 13.56
N ALA A 132 8.60 7.84 12.70
CA ALA A 132 7.19 7.76 12.32
C ALA A 132 6.31 7.01 13.34
N ARG A 133 6.87 6.57 14.47
CA ARG A 133 6.10 5.90 15.52
C ARG A 133 5.19 6.91 16.21
N SER A 134 3.92 6.56 16.31
CA SER A 134 2.91 7.32 17.03
C SER A 134 2.70 6.74 18.43
N VAL A 135 2.55 7.64 19.40
CA VAL A 135 2.18 7.33 20.78
C VAL A 135 1.02 8.25 21.15
N CYS A 136 -0.11 7.69 21.56
CA CYS A 136 -1.28 8.46 21.95
C CYS A 136 -2.05 7.78 23.07
N ASP A 137 -2.72 8.56 23.92
CA ASP A 137 -3.66 8.06 24.91
C ASP A 137 -5.08 8.09 24.32
N ASP A 138 -5.58 6.92 23.92
CA ASP A 138 -6.94 6.79 23.41
C ASP A 138 -7.94 6.73 24.57
N PRO A 139 -9.02 7.55 24.57
CA PRO A 139 -9.98 7.58 25.67
C PRO A 139 -10.71 6.24 25.94
N ALA A 140 -10.86 5.39 24.92
CA ALA A 140 -11.57 4.12 25.01
C ALA A 140 -10.61 2.94 25.19
N LEU A 141 -9.45 2.98 24.53
CA LEU A 141 -8.51 1.87 24.46
C LEU A 141 -7.30 2.04 25.40
N GLY A 142 -7.12 3.22 26.00
CA GLY A 142 -5.96 3.57 26.81
C GLY A 142 -4.72 3.89 25.96
N PRO A 143 -3.51 3.77 26.53
CA PRO A 143 -2.29 4.13 25.82
C PRO A 143 -2.04 3.22 24.62
N LEU A 144 -1.75 3.80 23.46
CA LEU A 144 -1.41 3.09 22.24
C LEU A 144 -0.04 3.54 21.74
N THR A 145 0.77 2.57 21.32
CA THR A 145 2.06 2.81 20.66
C THR A 145 2.17 1.96 19.40
N GLY A 146 2.58 2.56 18.30
CA GLY A 146 2.65 1.84 17.04
C GLY A 146 2.68 2.78 15.85
N TRP A 147 2.05 2.34 14.75
CA TRP A 147 2.07 3.11 13.50
C TRP A 147 0.68 3.19 12.87
N PRO A 148 0.36 4.33 12.26
CA PRO A 148 -0.74 4.42 11.32
C PRO A 148 -0.40 3.71 9.99
N HIS A 149 -1.28 3.81 8.99
CA HIS A 149 -1.10 3.10 7.71
C HIS A 149 0.08 3.64 6.92
N PHE A 150 0.26 4.96 6.97
CA PHE A 150 1.33 5.64 6.28
C PHE A 150 2.23 6.37 7.28
N LEU A 151 3.53 6.39 7.01
CA LEU A 151 4.53 6.86 7.97
C LEU A 151 4.43 8.37 8.24
N GLU A 152 4.03 9.17 7.25
CA GLU A 152 3.74 10.61 7.43
C GLU A 152 2.56 10.88 8.35
N GLU A 153 1.57 9.99 8.43
CA GLU A 153 0.45 10.15 9.37
C GLU A 153 0.98 10.08 10.80
N GLY A 154 1.96 9.20 11.07
CA GLY A 154 2.57 9.04 12.38
C GLY A 154 3.43 10.23 12.78
N GLU A 155 4.22 10.75 11.83
CA GLU A 155 4.95 12.02 12.01
C GLU A 155 4.02 13.20 12.28
N ALA A 156 2.78 13.16 11.75
CA ALA A 156 1.73 14.13 12.01
C ALA A 156 0.88 13.81 13.27
N GLY A 157 1.24 12.79 14.05
CA GLY A 157 0.57 12.44 15.31
C GLY A 157 -0.75 11.67 15.17
N HIS A 158 -1.04 11.08 14.01
CA HIS A 158 -2.23 10.22 13.86
C HIS A 158 -2.09 8.94 14.69
N PRO A 159 -3.22 8.41 15.22
CA PRO A 159 -3.18 7.25 16.10
C PRO A 159 -2.71 5.97 15.38
N PRO A 160 -2.10 5.02 16.11
CA PRO A 160 -1.79 3.71 15.58
C PRO A 160 -3.01 2.97 15.02
N THR A 161 -2.75 2.09 14.04
CA THR A 161 -3.76 1.21 13.44
C THR A 161 -3.31 -0.24 13.50
N ALA A 162 -4.23 -1.19 13.37
CA ALA A 162 -3.88 -2.62 13.43
C ALA A 162 -2.93 -3.02 12.30
N ILE A 163 -3.23 -2.62 11.05
CA ILE A 163 -2.34 -2.86 9.90
C ILE A 163 -0.97 -2.20 10.12
N GLY A 164 -0.97 -0.91 10.43
CA GLY A 164 0.26 -0.15 10.58
C GLY A 164 1.16 -0.74 11.68
N THR A 165 0.57 -1.02 12.84
CA THR A 165 1.28 -1.58 13.98
C THR A 165 1.76 -3.01 13.73
N ALA A 166 1.00 -3.85 13.02
CA ALA A 166 1.43 -5.20 12.69
C ALA A 166 2.63 -5.21 11.73
N TYR A 167 2.62 -4.36 10.70
CA TYR A 167 3.78 -4.18 9.82
C TYR A 167 4.97 -3.56 10.55
N GLY A 168 4.74 -2.59 11.43
CA GLY A 168 5.77 -1.99 12.27
C GLY A 168 6.41 -2.98 13.25
N LEU A 169 5.63 -3.85 13.87
CA LEU A 169 6.15 -4.94 14.71
C LEU A 169 6.97 -5.93 13.90
N HIS A 170 6.51 -6.29 12.70
CA HIS A 170 7.30 -7.11 11.77
C HIS A 170 8.62 -6.45 11.34
N LEU A 171 8.63 -5.14 11.17
CA LEU A 171 9.82 -4.32 10.89
C LEU A 171 10.78 -4.32 12.08
N ALA A 172 10.29 -4.03 13.28
CA ALA A 172 11.08 -4.04 14.52
C ALA A 172 11.81 -5.38 14.70
N LEU A 173 11.07 -6.49 14.54
CA LEU A 173 11.61 -7.85 14.62
C LEU A 173 12.59 -8.20 13.49
N ALA A 174 12.57 -7.48 12.36
CA ALA A 174 13.48 -7.70 11.24
C ALA A 174 14.73 -6.82 11.32
N LEU A 175 14.61 -5.61 11.83
CA LEU A 175 15.69 -4.62 11.91
C LEU A 175 16.57 -4.77 13.15
N GLY A 176 16.15 -5.53 14.15
CA GLY A 176 16.97 -5.86 15.32
C GLY A 176 16.12 -5.97 16.58
N PRO A 177 15.82 -7.18 17.08
CA PRO A 177 15.03 -7.36 18.30
C PRO A 177 15.71 -6.77 19.54
N ASP A 178 17.04 -6.66 19.54
CA ASP A 178 17.84 -6.21 20.68
C ASP A 178 17.99 -4.68 20.78
N ASP A 179 17.44 -3.91 19.83
CA ASP A 179 17.58 -2.44 19.78
C ASP A 179 16.86 -1.75 20.97
N GLY A 180 15.90 -2.42 21.62
CA GLY A 180 15.16 -1.92 22.79
C GLY A 180 14.23 -0.73 22.52
N ARG A 181 14.57 0.12 21.55
CA ARG A 181 13.85 1.35 21.18
C ARG A 181 12.45 1.09 20.63
N PHE A 182 12.18 -0.08 20.07
CA PHE A 182 10.87 -0.43 19.51
C PHE A 182 9.81 -0.80 20.56
N ASP A 183 10.18 -1.09 21.81
CA ASP A 183 9.28 -1.55 22.87
C ASP A 183 8.24 -2.60 22.40
N GLN A 184 8.76 -3.78 22.06
CA GLN A 184 7.95 -4.88 21.53
C GLN A 184 6.75 -5.26 22.42
N PRO A 185 6.87 -5.37 23.76
CA PRO A 185 5.72 -5.63 24.63
C PRO A 185 4.59 -4.62 24.45
N ALA A 186 4.91 -3.33 24.38
CA ALA A 186 3.89 -2.29 24.21
C ALA A 186 3.24 -2.31 22.82
N LEU A 187 3.98 -2.68 21.76
CA LEU A 187 3.43 -2.90 20.43
C LEU A 187 2.46 -4.10 20.39
N VAL A 188 2.82 -5.20 21.05
CA VAL A 188 1.96 -6.39 21.18
C VAL A 188 0.68 -6.03 21.92
N GLU A 189 0.78 -5.31 23.03
CA GLU A 189 -0.39 -4.87 23.80
C GLU A 189 -1.27 -3.89 23.01
N THR A 190 -0.66 -2.99 22.22
CA THR A 190 -1.42 -2.09 21.32
C THR A 190 -2.23 -2.88 20.30
N LEU A 191 -1.66 -3.91 19.66
CA LEU A 191 -2.41 -4.77 18.74
C LEU A 191 -3.59 -5.45 19.43
N TRP A 192 -3.40 -5.90 20.66
CA TRP A 192 -4.49 -6.50 21.45
C TRP A 192 -5.59 -5.51 21.82
N ARG A 193 -5.25 -4.26 22.11
CA ARG A 193 -6.23 -3.18 22.37
C ARG A 193 -7.00 -2.78 21.12
N LEU A 194 -6.37 -2.89 19.95
CA LEU A 194 -7.00 -2.61 18.65
C LEU A 194 -7.89 -3.77 18.15
N ARG A 195 -8.04 -4.86 18.93
CA ARG A 195 -8.93 -5.98 18.62
C ARG A 195 -10.39 -5.54 18.70
N LEU A 196 -11.19 -5.91 17.70
CA LEU A 196 -12.61 -5.58 17.65
C LEU A 196 -13.45 -6.50 18.56
N PRO A 197 -14.72 -6.13 18.85
CA PRO A 197 -15.61 -6.94 19.70
C PRO A 197 -15.87 -8.36 19.17
N ASP A 198 -15.82 -8.55 17.84
CA ASP A 198 -15.91 -9.87 17.20
C ASP A 198 -14.62 -10.70 17.32
N GLY A 199 -13.60 -10.14 17.95
CA GLY A 199 -12.32 -10.79 18.21
C GLY A 199 -11.33 -10.74 17.06
N GLY A 200 -11.61 -10.07 15.95
CA GLY A 200 -10.67 -9.90 14.84
C GLY A 200 -10.08 -8.48 14.76
N TRP A 201 -9.52 -8.14 13.60
CA TRP A 201 -8.98 -6.80 13.32
C TRP A 201 -9.45 -6.26 11.97
N ALA A 202 -9.68 -4.95 11.92
CA ALA A 202 -10.04 -4.21 10.72
C ALA A 202 -8.84 -3.51 10.09
N ALA A 203 -8.95 -3.22 8.79
CA ALA A 203 -7.92 -2.48 8.07
C ALA A 203 -7.72 -1.09 8.68
N ARG A 204 -8.77 -0.28 8.74
CA ARG A 204 -8.78 1.03 9.44
C ARG A 204 -9.49 0.95 10.77
N THR A 205 -9.07 1.80 11.70
CA THR A 205 -9.66 2.00 13.04
C THR A 205 -11.12 2.52 13.03
N GLY A 206 -11.79 2.57 11.87
CA GLY A 206 -13.08 3.26 11.71
C GLY A 206 -14.19 2.52 10.94
N THR A 207 -14.00 1.29 10.44
CA THR A 207 -15.13 0.52 9.85
C THR A 207 -15.73 -0.50 10.80
N GLY A 208 -15.03 -0.85 11.89
CA GLY A 208 -15.52 -1.75 12.92
C GLY A 208 -15.83 -3.17 12.45
N VAL A 209 -15.29 -3.60 11.30
CA VAL A 209 -15.48 -4.94 10.75
C VAL A 209 -14.15 -5.65 10.59
N SER A 210 -14.03 -6.81 11.25
CA SER A 210 -12.86 -7.65 11.11
C SER A 210 -12.72 -8.23 9.71
N ARG A 211 -11.47 -8.32 9.24
CA ARG A 211 -11.14 -8.84 7.91
C ARG A 211 -10.14 -9.99 8.02
N PRO A 212 -10.30 -11.08 7.25
CA PRO A 212 -9.42 -12.24 7.35
C PRO A 212 -7.97 -11.89 7.03
N GLU A 213 -7.71 -11.08 6.00
CA GLU A 213 -6.34 -10.69 5.61
C GLU A 213 -5.63 -9.83 6.68
N VAL A 214 -6.38 -9.02 7.41
CA VAL A 214 -5.83 -8.15 8.46
C VAL A 214 -5.62 -8.94 9.73
N THR A 215 -6.60 -9.76 10.11
CA THR A 215 -6.51 -10.69 11.24
C THR A 215 -5.31 -11.63 11.05
N ALA A 216 -5.13 -12.21 9.87
CA ALA A 216 -3.99 -13.06 9.55
C ALA A 216 -2.65 -12.31 9.63
N LEU A 217 -2.59 -11.05 9.19
CA LEU A 217 -1.38 -10.20 9.33
C LEU A 217 -1.04 -9.97 10.80
N VAL A 218 -2.03 -9.59 11.62
CA VAL A 218 -1.85 -9.31 13.05
C VAL A 218 -1.43 -10.57 13.80
N LEU A 219 -2.10 -11.70 13.58
CA LEU A 219 -1.72 -13.00 14.16
C LEU A 219 -0.30 -13.41 13.80
N GLY A 220 0.09 -13.20 12.53
CA GLY A 220 1.46 -13.46 12.09
C GLY A 220 2.50 -12.59 12.82
N ALA A 221 2.17 -11.33 13.14
CA ALA A 221 3.03 -10.41 13.88
C ALA A 221 3.11 -10.78 15.37
N LEU A 222 1.97 -11.04 16.00
CA LEU A 222 1.87 -11.44 17.40
C LEU A 222 2.58 -12.79 17.67
N SER A 223 2.37 -13.78 16.80
CA SER A 223 3.07 -15.08 16.90
C SER A 223 4.58 -14.91 16.81
N ARG A 224 5.08 -14.13 15.84
CA ARG A 224 6.52 -13.87 15.69
C ARG A 224 7.10 -13.10 16.89
N ALA A 225 6.29 -12.28 17.55
CA ALA A 225 6.66 -11.55 18.75
C ALA A 225 6.59 -12.39 20.04
N GLY A 226 6.22 -13.67 19.96
CA GLY A 226 6.12 -14.55 21.13
C GLY A 226 4.93 -14.21 22.04
N ALA A 227 3.81 -13.72 21.49
CA ALA A 227 2.62 -13.42 22.28
C ALA A 227 2.04 -14.67 22.99
N HIS A 228 1.29 -14.44 24.08
CA HIS A 228 0.73 -15.48 24.93
C HIS A 228 -0.13 -16.49 24.15
N ARG A 229 0.21 -17.78 24.25
CA ARG A 229 -0.31 -18.82 23.36
C ARG A 229 -1.84 -19.02 23.45
N PRO A 230 -2.47 -19.17 24.63
CA PRO A 230 -3.92 -19.27 24.73
C PRO A 230 -4.68 -18.12 24.06
N ARG A 231 -4.17 -16.88 24.20
CA ARG A 231 -4.80 -15.69 23.59
C ARG A 231 -4.66 -15.68 22.07
N LEU A 232 -3.55 -16.21 21.56
CA LEU A 232 -3.34 -16.42 20.13
C LEU A 232 -4.29 -17.50 19.60
N ASP A 233 -4.48 -18.59 20.32
CA ASP A 233 -5.36 -19.70 19.89
C ASP A 233 -6.82 -19.23 19.75
N GLU A 234 -7.34 -18.48 20.74
CA GLU A 234 -8.67 -17.85 20.63
C GLU A 234 -8.81 -16.93 19.40
N ALA A 235 -7.74 -16.18 19.08
CA ALA A 235 -7.76 -15.27 17.94
C ALA A 235 -7.58 -16.02 16.60
N VAL A 236 -6.95 -17.20 16.61
CA VAL A 236 -6.90 -18.11 15.46
C VAL A 236 -8.29 -18.66 15.17
N GLU A 237 -9.04 -19.10 16.17
CA GLU A 237 -10.43 -19.57 15.99
C GLU A 237 -11.30 -18.50 15.31
N VAL A 238 -11.12 -17.22 15.67
CA VAL A 238 -11.79 -16.10 14.99
C VAL A 238 -11.37 -16.00 13.52
N LEU A 239 -10.07 -16.11 13.20
CA LEU A 239 -9.63 -16.12 11.80
C LEU A 239 -10.23 -17.29 11.03
N GLU A 240 -10.29 -18.48 11.61
CA GLU A 240 -10.89 -19.66 10.99
C GLU A 240 -12.39 -19.44 10.72
N GLY A 241 -13.11 -18.81 11.65
CA GLY A 241 -14.49 -18.39 11.45
C GLY A 241 -14.67 -17.34 10.34
N LEU A 242 -13.74 -16.37 10.23
CA LEU A 242 -13.73 -15.38 9.14
C LEU A 242 -13.41 -15.98 7.76
N LEU A 243 -12.84 -17.18 7.72
CA LEU A 243 -12.52 -17.93 6.50
C LEU A 243 -13.58 -18.98 6.17
N ALA A 244 -14.58 -19.16 7.03
CA ALA A 244 -15.67 -20.09 6.78
C ALA A 244 -16.46 -19.66 5.53
N PRO A 245 -16.95 -20.62 4.72
CA PRO A 245 -17.70 -20.30 3.50
C PRO A 245 -18.87 -19.36 3.75
N GLY A 246 -18.93 -18.27 2.99
CA GLY A 246 -19.96 -17.24 3.08
C GLY A 246 -19.71 -16.15 4.14
N ALA A 247 -18.64 -16.24 4.95
CA ALA A 247 -18.33 -15.25 5.98
C ALA A 247 -17.74 -13.96 5.39
N ASP A 248 -16.95 -14.05 4.31
CA ASP A 248 -16.47 -12.91 3.53
C ASP A 248 -16.46 -13.28 2.04
N PRO A 249 -17.63 -13.35 1.37
CA PRO A 249 -17.73 -13.84 -0.01
C PRO A 249 -16.80 -13.09 -0.97
N GLU A 250 -16.64 -11.79 -0.77
CA GLU A 250 -15.78 -10.94 -1.59
C GLU A 250 -14.28 -11.15 -1.34
N GLY A 251 -13.89 -11.60 -0.15
CA GLY A 251 -12.51 -11.93 0.20
C GLY A 251 -12.15 -13.38 -0.10
N GLU A 252 -13.10 -14.29 0.04
CA GLU A 252 -12.98 -15.72 -0.25
C GLU A 252 -12.42 -15.99 -1.65
N ASP A 253 -12.84 -15.19 -2.63
CA ASP A 253 -12.39 -15.35 -4.01
C ASP A 253 -11.08 -14.63 -4.33
N ARG A 254 -10.44 -13.94 -3.38
CA ARG A 254 -9.24 -13.13 -3.68
C ARG A 254 -7.96 -13.90 -3.43
N THR A 255 -7.10 -13.93 -4.45
CA THR A 255 -5.74 -14.50 -4.33
C THR A 255 -4.96 -13.87 -3.18
N TYR A 256 -5.08 -12.53 -3.02
CA TYR A 256 -4.41 -11.80 -1.95
C TYR A 256 -4.88 -12.23 -0.55
N VAL A 257 -6.19 -12.37 -0.33
CA VAL A 257 -6.78 -12.72 0.97
C VAL A 257 -6.43 -14.15 1.36
N ILE A 258 -6.65 -15.12 0.46
CA ILE A 258 -6.29 -16.52 0.71
C ILE A 258 -4.78 -16.67 0.92
N GLY A 259 -3.97 -16.00 0.10
CA GLY A 259 -2.52 -15.98 0.28
C GLY A 259 -2.09 -15.36 1.63
N ALA A 260 -2.77 -14.32 2.12
CA ALA A 260 -2.52 -13.72 3.42
C ALA A 260 -2.91 -14.67 4.57
N ALA A 261 -4.08 -15.30 4.49
CA ALA A 261 -4.57 -16.28 5.46
C ALA A 261 -3.60 -17.44 5.63
N ILE A 262 -3.15 -18.08 4.54
CA ILE A 262 -2.13 -19.14 4.57
C ILE A 262 -0.88 -18.66 5.30
N ARG A 263 -0.35 -17.49 4.95
CA ARG A 263 0.89 -16.97 5.56
C ARG A 263 0.74 -16.61 7.04
N GLY A 264 -0.44 -16.18 7.47
CA GLY A 264 -0.78 -15.90 8.86
C GLY A 264 -0.91 -17.17 9.68
N LEU A 265 -1.74 -18.11 9.22
CA LEU A 265 -1.97 -19.41 9.87
C LEU A 265 -0.69 -20.23 9.98
N LEU A 266 0.15 -20.30 8.94
CA LEU A 266 1.43 -21.02 9.02
C LEU A 266 2.35 -20.54 10.15
N ARG A 267 2.18 -19.29 10.61
CA ARG A 267 2.92 -18.74 11.75
C ARG A 267 2.18 -18.91 13.06
N ALA A 268 0.89 -18.60 13.09
CA ALA A 268 0.11 -18.58 14.32
C ALA A 268 -0.40 -19.97 14.73
N ALA A 269 -0.79 -20.80 13.77
CA ALA A 269 -1.36 -22.13 13.96
C ALA A 269 -0.94 -23.08 12.82
N PRO A 270 0.33 -23.53 12.78
CA PRO A 270 0.82 -24.42 11.71
C PRO A 270 0.11 -25.77 11.65
N GLY A 271 -0.61 -26.16 12.71
CA GLY A 271 -1.47 -27.35 12.75
C GLY A 271 -2.94 -27.11 12.39
N SER A 272 -3.31 -25.89 11.97
CA SER A 272 -4.71 -25.58 11.59
C SER A 272 -5.20 -26.50 10.48
N PRO A 273 -6.39 -27.11 10.63
CA PRO A 273 -6.97 -27.99 9.60
C PRO A 273 -7.35 -27.24 8.32
N LEU A 274 -7.47 -25.91 8.35
CA LEU A 274 -7.75 -25.10 7.17
C LEU A 274 -6.55 -24.97 6.21
N LEU A 275 -5.33 -25.19 6.69
CA LEU A 275 -4.12 -24.99 5.87
C LEU A 275 -4.08 -25.89 4.61
N PRO A 276 -4.37 -27.20 4.68
CA PRO A 276 -4.54 -28.04 3.49
C PRO A 276 -5.64 -27.55 2.54
N GLU A 277 -6.78 -27.11 3.07
CA GLU A 277 -7.93 -26.64 2.28
C GLU A 277 -7.62 -25.35 1.53
N LEU A 278 -7.01 -24.37 2.22
CA LEU A 278 -6.59 -23.10 1.61
C LEU A 278 -5.49 -23.32 0.56
N ARG A 279 -4.56 -24.25 0.80
CA ARG A 279 -3.54 -24.64 -0.21
C ARG A 279 -4.21 -25.22 -1.45
N ASP A 280 -5.18 -26.11 -1.30
CA ASP A 280 -5.93 -26.69 -2.42
C ASP A 280 -6.74 -25.62 -3.17
N ARG A 281 -7.45 -24.74 -2.44
CA ARG A 281 -8.21 -23.62 -3.03
C ARG A 281 -7.30 -22.71 -3.86
N LEU A 282 -6.15 -22.30 -3.31
CA LEU A 282 -5.18 -21.47 -4.02
C LEU A 282 -4.59 -22.19 -5.25
N THR A 283 -4.36 -23.50 -5.15
CA THR A 283 -3.85 -24.31 -6.28
C THR A 283 -4.89 -24.45 -7.39
N ARG A 284 -6.17 -24.66 -7.06
CA ARG A 284 -7.27 -24.73 -8.02
C ARG A 284 -7.56 -23.39 -8.70
N GLY A 285 -7.38 -22.28 -8.01
CA GLY A 285 -7.56 -20.94 -8.57
C GLY A 285 -6.44 -20.46 -9.51
N ALA A 286 -5.51 -21.35 -9.90
CA ALA A 286 -4.48 -21.01 -10.88
C ALA A 286 -5.05 -20.92 -12.31
N LEU A 287 -4.81 -19.80 -12.96
CA LEU A 287 -5.08 -19.57 -14.38
C LEU A 287 -4.01 -20.25 -15.25
N ARG A 288 -4.37 -20.62 -16.48
CA ARG A 288 -3.43 -21.08 -17.52
C ARG A 288 -3.23 -19.96 -18.52
N ASP A 289 -2.04 -19.38 -18.60
CA ASP A 289 -1.74 -18.27 -19.53
C ASP A 289 -1.36 -18.80 -20.91
N PRO A 290 -2.23 -18.71 -21.94
CA PRO A 290 -1.92 -19.24 -23.27
C PRO A 290 -0.80 -18.47 -23.97
N ALA A 291 -0.56 -17.21 -23.59
CA ALA A 291 0.53 -16.41 -24.15
C ALA A 291 1.91 -16.83 -23.62
N ARG A 292 1.95 -17.68 -22.59
CA ARG A 292 3.18 -18.18 -21.93
C ARG A 292 3.12 -19.69 -21.77
N ASP A 293 2.88 -20.39 -22.86
CA ASP A 293 2.90 -21.87 -22.96
C ASP A 293 1.96 -22.59 -21.97
N GLY A 294 0.87 -21.94 -21.54
CA GLY A 294 -0.09 -22.53 -20.60
C GLY A 294 0.48 -22.68 -19.19
N LEU A 295 1.53 -21.94 -18.83
CA LEU A 295 2.06 -21.92 -17.48
C LEU A 295 0.99 -21.45 -16.48
N ALA A 296 1.00 -22.06 -15.29
CA ALA A 296 0.14 -21.65 -14.19
C ALA A 296 0.52 -20.24 -13.73
N CYS A 297 -0.49 -19.41 -13.49
CA CYS A 297 -0.36 -18.06 -12.95
C CYS A 297 -1.62 -17.69 -12.17
N TRP A 298 -1.63 -16.53 -11.51
CA TRP A 298 -2.79 -16.06 -10.76
C TRP A 298 -3.16 -14.65 -11.16
N GLY A 299 -4.47 -14.40 -11.19
CA GLY A 299 -5.06 -13.08 -11.27
C GLY A 299 -5.52 -12.60 -9.90
N TYR A 300 -6.39 -11.60 -9.92
CA TYR A 300 -6.96 -11.03 -8.71
C TYR A 300 -7.94 -11.99 -8.03
N SER A 301 -8.65 -12.78 -8.82
CA SER A 301 -9.66 -13.75 -8.40
C SER A 301 -9.13 -15.18 -8.48
N LEU A 302 -9.63 -16.06 -7.61
CA LEU A 302 -9.40 -17.52 -7.67
C LEU A 302 -10.48 -18.22 -8.48
N GLU A 303 -11.70 -17.71 -8.43
CA GLU A 303 -12.75 -18.13 -9.34
C GLU A 303 -12.62 -17.26 -10.58
N GLY A 304 -12.23 -17.86 -11.72
CA GLY A 304 -12.04 -17.19 -13.00
C GLY A 304 -13.33 -16.59 -13.60
N ASP A 305 -14.38 -16.47 -12.80
CA ASP A 305 -15.73 -16.05 -13.16
C ASP A 305 -15.98 -14.59 -12.73
N ALA A 306 -15.05 -13.71 -13.05
CA ALA A 306 -15.49 -12.39 -13.46
C ALA A 306 -16.17 -12.63 -14.81
N GLY A 307 -17.51 -12.74 -14.79
CA GLY A 307 -18.34 -13.21 -15.91
C GLY A 307 -17.96 -12.63 -17.27
N PRO A 308 -18.56 -13.09 -18.39
CA PRO A 308 -18.01 -13.07 -19.76
C PRO A 308 -17.45 -11.72 -20.30
N LEU A 309 -17.74 -10.60 -19.64
CA LEU A 309 -17.29 -9.26 -19.95
C LEU A 309 -15.95 -8.84 -19.29
N ARG A 310 -15.39 -9.58 -18.31
CA ARG A 310 -14.10 -9.26 -17.68
C ARG A 310 -13.33 -10.52 -17.23
N PRO A 311 -12.78 -11.33 -18.16
CA PRO A 311 -11.96 -12.48 -17.76
C PRO A 311 -10.83 -12.02 -16.84
N ASP A 312 -10.61 -12.76 -15.75
CA ASP A 312 -9.51 -12.45 -14.84
C ASP A 312 -8.18 -12.57 -15.58
N ARG A 313 -7.29 -11.61 -15.33
CA ARG A 313 -6.04 -11.47 -16.09
C ARG A 313 -4.86 -11.93 -15.25
N PRO A 314 -3.92 -12.70 -15.83
CA PRO A 314 -2.66 -13.00 -15.17
C PRO A 314 -2.00 -11.76 -14.60
N SER A 315 -1.56 -11.84 -13.35
CA SER A 315 -0.97 -10.73 -12.60
C SER A 315 0.34 -11.16 -11.94
N PRO A 316 1.45 -10.45 -12.17
CA PRO A 316 2.73 -10.73 -11.50
C PRO A 316 2.66 -10.69 -9.99
N VAL A 317 1.93 -9.74 -9.40
CA VAL A 317 1.91 -9.63 -7.94
C VAL A 317 1.10 -10.75 -7.30
N HIS A 318 -0.05 -11.10 -7.88
CA HIS A 318 -0.88 -12.20 -7.37
C HIS A 318 -0.19 -13.55 -7.59
N THR A 319 0.44 -13.74 -8.76
CA THR A 319 1.27 -14.93 -9.03
C THR A 319 2.40 -15.05 -8.01
N ALA A 320 3.13 -13.97 -7.72
CA ALA A 320 4.19 -13.99 -6.72
C ALA A 320 3.68 -14.24 -5.30
N GLN A 321 2.54 -13.67 -4.92
CA GLN A 321 1.91 -13.91 -3.62
C GLN A 321 1.46 -15.37 -3.47
N ALA A 322 0.86 -15.95 -4.53
CA ALA A 322 0.42 -17.33 -4.56
C ALA A 322 1.60 -18.29 -4.47
N VAL A 323 2.62 -18.11 -5.32
CA VAL A 323 3.87 -18.90 -5.30
C VAL A 323 4.50 -18.86 -3.90
N LEU A 324 4.61 -17.69 -3.28
CA LEU A 324 5.19 -17.58 -1.94
C LEU A 324 4.32 -18.27 -0.87
N ALA A 325 2.99 -18.18 -0.96
CA ALA A 325 2.10 -18.85 -0.02
C ALA A 325 2.18 -20.38 -0.16
N LEU A 326 2.16 -20.90 -1.39
CA LEU A 326 2.31 -22.34 -1.67
C LEU A 326 3.68 -22.87 -1.25
N ALA A 327 4.75 -22.11 -1.45
CA ALA A 327 6.11 -22.47 -1.02
C ALA A 327 6.18 -22.63 0.50
N ARG A 328 5.60 -21.68 1.24
CA ARG A 328 5.57 -21.74 2.71
C ARG A 328 4.67 -22.85 3.22
N ALA A 329 3.52 -23.07 2.58
CA ALA A 329 2.64 -24.18 2.92
C ALA A 329 3.34 -25.52 2.69
N THR A 330 4.06 -25.67 1.57
CA THR A 330 4.85 -26.86 1.24
C THR A 330 5.94 -27.13 2.29
N ALA A 331 6.59 -26.09 2.80
CA ALA A 331 7.63 -26.22 3.82
C ALA A 331 7.10 -26.76 5.17
N VAL A 332 5.82 -26.56 5.49
CA VAL A 332 5.21 -26.97 6.76
C VAL A 332 4.37 -28.24 6.62
N LEU A 333 3.53 -28.31 5.58
CA LEU A 333 2.62 -29.43 5.33
C LEU A 333 3.25 -30.56 4.52
N GLY A 334 4.47 -30.36 4.02
CA GLY A 334 5.11 -31.24 3.05
C GLY A 334 4.62 -31.03 1.60
N PRO A 335 5.31 -31.66 0.63
CA PRO A 335 5.01 -31.51 -0.78
C PRO A 335 3.71 -32.22 -1.17
N GLU A 336 2.85 -31.51 -1.91
CA GLU A 336 1.72 -32.07 -2.62
C GLU A 336 1.92 -31.80 -4.12
N ARG A 337 1.67 -32.82 -4.96
CA ARG A 337 2.09 -32.82 -6.38
C ARG A 337 1.51 -31.65 -7.15
N ARG A 338 0.20 -31.40 -7.05
CA ARG A 338 -0.49 -30.35 -7.83
C ARG A 338 -0.04 -28.97 -7.40
N SER A 339 0.02 -28.73 -6.09
CA SER A 339 0.46 -27.49 -5.48
C SER A 339 1.91 -27.18 -5.83
N ARG A 340 2.79 -28.18 -5.75
CA ARG A 340 4.19 -28.06 -6.17
C ARG A 340 4.31 -27.71 -7.65
N GLN A 341 3.59 -28.41 -8.51
CA GLN A 341 3.61 -28.14 -9.96
C GLN A 341 3.10 -26.72 -10.27
N ALA A 342 1.99 -26.31 -9.67
CA ALA A 342 1.43 -24.97 -9.87
C ALA A 342 2.40 -23.88 -9.39
N MET A 343 3.05 -24.09 -8.24
CA MET A 343 4.06 -23.19 -7.68
C MET A 343 5.29 -23.07 -8.60
N GLU A 344 5.83 -24.19 -9.09
CA GLU A 344 7.01 -24.21 -9.98
C GLU A 344 6.68 -23.54 -11.33
N GLN A 345 5.51 -23.84 -11.90
CA GLN A 345 5.03 -23.19 -13.12
C GLN A 345 4.78 -21.69 -12.92
N GLY A 346 4.23 -21.28 -11.77
CA GLY A 346 4.06 -19.87 -11.38
C GLY A 346 5.39 -19.13 -11.28
N ARG A 347 6.41 -19.75 -10.67
CA ARG A 347 7.78 -19.20 -10.65
C ARG A 347 8.30 -19.00 -12.08
N GLU A 348 8.17 -20.01 -12.94
CA GLU A 348 8.61 -19.90 -14.33
C GLU A 348 7.85 -18.81 -15.11
N TRP A 349 6.55 -18.71 -14.89
CA TRP A 349 5.72 -17.65 -15.46
C TRP A 349 6.24 -16.26 -15.08
N LEU A 350 6.61 -16.04 -13.80
CA LEU A 350 7.17 -14.77 -13.32
C LEU A 350 8.50 -14.43 -14.01
N VAL A 351 9.38 -15.43 -14.17
CA VAL A 351 10.67 -15.27 -14.84
C VAL A 351 10.48 -14.82 -16.30
N ARG A 352 9.46 -15.36 -16.99
CA ARG A 352 9.15 -15.04 -18.38
C ARG A 352 8.35 -13.74 -18.57
N HIS A 353 7.62 -13.28 -17.55
CA HIS A 353 6.81 -12.06 -17.64
C HIS A 353 7.64 -10.78 -17.49
N GLY A 354 8.59 -10.75 -16.54
CA GLY A 354 9.59 -9.68 -16.45
C GLY A 354 9.10 -8.27 -16.08
N GLU A 355 7.84 -8.10 -15.67
CA GLU A 355 7.28 -6.79 -15.28
C GLU A 355 7.23 -6.60 -13.76
N PHE A 356 7.58 -5.38 -13.31
CA PHE A 356 7.64 -5.01 -11.89
C PHE A 356 6.80 -3.79 -11.52
N ALA A 357 5.95 -3.33 -12.45
CA ALA A 357 5.06 -2.20 -12.20
C ALA A 357 4.15 -2.48 -10.99
N HIS A 358 3.97 -1.48 -10.13
CA HIS A 358 3.03 -1.57 -9.00
C HIS A 358 1.62 -1.82 -9.53
N GLN A 359 0.90 -2.70 -8.86
CA GLN A 359 -0.49 -2.98 -9.19
C GLN A 359 -1.39 -2.58 -8.03
N THR A 360 -2.52 -1.97 -8.36
CA THR A 360 -3.54 -1.57 -7.40
C THR A 360 -4.76 -2.45 -7.62
N GLU A 361 -5.22 -3.09 -6.55
CA GLU A 361 -6.50 -3.78 -6.51
C GLU A 361 -7.53 -2.96 -5.73
N HIS A 362 -8.80 -3.11 -6.08
CA HIS A 362 -9.92 -2.48 -5.40
C HIS A 362 -10.84 -3.58 -4.86
N LEU A 363 -10.85 -3.77 -3.55
CA LEU A 363 -11.79 -4.63 -2.86
C LEU A 363 -13.03 -3.82 -2.52
N ARG A 364 -14.18 -4.26 -3.03
CA ARG A 364 -15.48 -3.68 -2.73
C ARG A 364 -16.31 -4.72 -1.98
N ARG A 365 -16.55 -4.49 -0.69
CA ARG A 365 -17.34 -5.41 0.14
C ARG A 365 -18.72 -4.85 0.41
N PHE A 366 -19.73 -5.64 0.09
CA PHE A 366 -21.12 -5.32 0.36
C PHE A 366 -21.55 -5.93 1.69
N ALA A 367 -22.13 -5.14 2.57
CA ALA A 367 -22.70 -5.61 3.81
C ALA A 367 -24.15 -5.13 3.91
N ALA A 368 -25.07 -6.05 4.18
CA ALA A 368 -26.49 -5.73 4.31
C ALA A 368 -26.70 -4.65 5.39
N GLY A 369 -27.34 -3.54 5.00
CA GLY A 369 -27.63 -2.44 5.93
C GLY A 369 -26.42 -1.60 6.36
N ARG A 370 -25.24 -1.77 5.76
CA ARG A 370 -24.05 -0.93 6.01
C ARG A 370 -23.56 -0.27 4.72
N PRO A 371 -22.85 0.88 4.81
CA PRO A 371 -22.18 1.46 3.66
C PRO A 371 -21.25 0.44 3.01
N THR A 372 -21.19 0.44 1.68
CA THR A 372 -20.22 -0.35 0.94
C THR A 372 -18.81 0.01 1.38
N ASP A 373 -18.01 -1.00 1.71
CA ASP A 373 -16.62 -0.83 2.11
C ASP A 373 -15.74 -0.87 0.86
N HIS A 374 -14.95 0.19 0.65
CA HIS A 374 -14.05 0.35 -0.49
C HIS A 374 -12.61 0.39 0.02
N THR A 375 -11.85 -0.65 -0.28
CA THR A 375 -10.43 -0.74 0.08
C THR A 375 -9.59 -0.81 -1.19
N PHE A 376 -8.65 0.13 -1.35
CA PHE A 376 -7.64 0.09 -2.41
C PHE A 376 -6.33 -0.43 -1.82
N VAL A 377 -5.81 -1.52 -2.38
CA VAL A 377 -4.52 -2.09 -1.97
C VAL A 377 -3.54 -1.91 -3.12
N ARG A 378 -2.49 -1.14 -2.88
CA ARG A 378 -1.38 -0.98 -3.83
C ARG A 378 -0.23 -1.89 -3.41
N HIS A 379 0.16 -2.78 -4.33
CA HIS A 379 1.15 -3.81 -4.07
C HIS A 379 2.53 -3.43 -4.58
N PHE A 380 3.56 -3.73 -3.78
CA PHE A 380 4.96 -3.60 -4.19
C PHE A 380 5.40 -4.82 -5.01
N THR A 381 5.00 -4.86 -6.29
CA THR A 381 5.22 -6.01 -7.19
C THR A 381 6.66 -6.50 -7.19
N ALA A 382 7.65 -5.63 -7.36
CA ALA A 382 9.07 -6.00 -7.32
C ALA A 382 9.45 -6.76 -6.04
N GLY A 383 8.96 -6.29 -4.88
CA GLY A 383 9.23 -6.93 -3.60
C GLY A 383 8.57 -8.30 -3.47
N TRP A 384 7.35 -8.48 -3.98
CA TRP A 384 6.69 -9.79 -4.01
C TRP A 384 7.39 -10.77 -4.95
N VAL A 385 7.74 -10.34 -6.16
CA VAL A 385 8.44 -11.19 -7.14
C VAL A 385 9.79 -11.65 -6.60
N ALA A 386 10.58 -10.74 -6.02
CA ALA A 386 11.86 -11.10 -5.42
C ALA A 386 11.70 -12.16 -4.31
N ARG A 387 10.69 -12.01 -3.44
CA ARG A 387 10.41 -13.01 -2.37
C ARG A 387 9.97 -14.35 -2.92
N ALA A 388 9.16 -14.36 -3.98
CA ALA A 388 8.72 -15.60 -4.62
C ALA A 388 9.91 -16.35 -5.25
N LEU A 389 10.77 -15.65 -6.00
CA LEU A 389 11.95 -16.25 -6.64
C LEU A 389 13.00 -16.74 -5.63
N MET A 390 13.14 -16.07 -4.47
CA MET A 390 14.00 -16.56 -3.39
C MET A 390 13.40 -17.77 -2.66
N ALA A 391 12.07 -17.83 -2.51
CA ALA A 391 11.39 -18.94 -1.84
C ALA A 391 11.32 -20.21 -2.69
N VAL A 392 11.30 -20.07 -4.02
CA VAL A 392 11.25 -21.18 -4.97
C VAL A 392 12.36 -21.02 -6.01
N PRO A 393 13.61 -21.41 -5.67
CA PRO A 393 14.72 -21.37 -6.61
C PRO A 393 14.43 -22.21 -7.86
N ALA A 394 15.05 -21.83 -8.98
CA ALA A 394 15.03 -22.67 -10.17
C ALA A 394 15.78 -23.99 -9.91
N PRO A 395 15.30 -25.11 -10.47
CA PRO A 395 15.94 -26.41 -10.33
C PRO A 395 17.40 -26.40 -10.86
N PRO A 396 18.32 -27.13 -10.22
CA PRO A 396 19.71 -27.25 -10.71
C PRO A 396 19.81 -27.95 -12.07
N GLU A 397 18.86 -28.83 -12.40
CA GLU A 397 18.78 -29.57 -13.67
C GLU A 397 18.40 -28.71 -14.88
N ASP A 398 17.94 -27.48 -14.69
CA ASP A 398 17.70 -26.51 -15.77
C ASP A 398 18.61 -25.27 -15.62
N PRO A 399 19.84 -25.30 -16.16
CA PRO A 399 20.76 -24.18 -16.11
C PRO A 399 20.25 -22.91 -16.81
N ALA A 400 19.40 -23.05 -17.83
CA ALA A 400 18.88 -21.92 -18.58
C ALA A 400 17.84 -21.16 -17.76
N LEU A 401 16.87 -21.87 -17.20
CA LEU A 401 15.89 -21.30 -16.29
C LEU A 401 16.56 -20.72 -15.04
N ARG A 402 17.60 -21.39 -14.50
CA ARG A 402 18.36 -20.87 -13.36
C ARG A 402 19.02 -19.52 -13.65
N ARG A 403 19.66 -19.37 -14.82
CA ARG A 403 20.24 -18.08 -15.23
C ARG A 403 19.15 -17.01 -15.41
N ALA A 404 18.03 -17.36 -16.03
CA ALA A 404 16.92 -16.43 -16.24
C ALA A 404 16.28 -15.99 -14.91
N ALA A 405 16.07 -16.94 -13.98
CA ALA A 405 15.51 -16.69 -12.66
C ALA A 405 16.44 -15.79 -11.83
N GLU A 406 17.75 -16.03 -11.86
CA GLU A 406 18.71 -15.19 -11.17
C GLU A 406 18.77 -13.77 -11.77
N ALA A 407 18.72 -13.65 -13.10
CA ALA A 407 18.64 -12.35 -13.76
C ALA A 407 17.36 -11.58 -13.38
N CYS A 408 16.21 -12.27 -13.36
CA CYS A 408 14.93 -11.69 -12.96
C CYS A 408 14.96 -11.25 -11.48
N LEU A 409 15.50 -12.08 -10.59
CA LEU A 409 15.67 -11.75 -9.17
C LEU A 409 16.56 -10.52 -8.98
N ARG A 410 17.72 -10.45 -9.66
CA ARG A 410 18.60 -9.27 -9.59
C ARG A 410 17.88 -8.00 -10.02
N SER A 411 17.11 -8.06 -11.11
CA SER A 411 16.32 -6.91 -11.59
C SER A 411 15.24 -6.49 -10.59
N ALA A 412 14.52 -7.45 -10.00
CA ALA A 412 13.51 -7.18 -8.98
C ALA A 412 14.14 -6.54 -7.73
N VAL A 413 15.28 -7.06 -7.25
CA VAL A 413 16.01 -6.50 -6.09
C VAL A 413 16.60 -5.14 -6.40
N ALA A 414 17.13 -4.92 -7.60
CA ALA A 414 17.61 -3.61 -8.04
C ALA A 414 16.47 -2.58 -8.03
N ARG A 415 15.29 -2.97 -8.50
CA ARG A 415 14.08 -2.13 -8.44
C ARG A 415 13.70 -1.81 -7.00
N VAL A 416 13.72 -2.80 -6.11
CA VAL A 416 13.47 -2.60 -4.68
C VAL A 416 14.46 -1.59 -4.08
N ARG A 417 15.75 -1.67 -4.42
CA ARG A 417 16.76 -0.74 -3.90
C ARG A 417 16.54 0.72 -4.34
N VAL A 418 16.24 0.93 -5.62
CA VAL A 418 16.07 2.28 -6.20
C VAL A 418 14.86 3.02 -5.64
N GLU A 419 13.86 2.30 -5.14
CA GLU A 419 12.67 2.91 -4.53
C GLU A 419 12.85 3.29 -3.05
N GLN A 420 13.99 2.99 -2.43
CA GLN A 420 14.27 3.48 -1.08
C GLN A 420 14.76 4.94 -1.10
N ARG A 421 14.10 5.80 -0.32
CA ARG A 421 14.41 7.22 -0.16
C ARG A 421 14.26 7.62 1.30
N GLY A 422 15.25 8.31 1.86
CA GLY A 422 15.20 8.76 3.26
C GLY A 422 15.02 7.62 4.29
N GLY A 423 15.39 6.38 3.94
CA GLY A 423 15.20 5.18 4.76
C GLY A 423 13.88 4.44 4.55
N VAL A 424 12.91 5.01 3.84
CA VAL A 424 11.59 4.39 3.62
C VAL A 424 11.38 4.07 2.15
N TRP A 425 10.41 3.22 1.86
CA TRP A 425 9.99 2.95 0.49
C TRP A 425 8.72 3.72 0.19
N GLU A 426 8.73 4.43 -0.93
CA GLU A 426 7.64 5.28 -1.40
C GLU A 426 7.28 4.94 -2.85
N TRP A 427 6.04 5.22 -3.24
CA TRP A 427 5.65 5.05 -4.63
C TRP A 427 6.32 6.12 -5.49
N GLY A 428 6.99 5.71 -6.56
CA GLY A 428 7.75 6.66 -7.39
C GLY A 428 6.93 7.82 -7.96
N ASP A 429 5.62 7.60 -8.17
CA ASP A 429 4.62 8.55 -8.68
C ASP A 429 3.83 9.29 -7.58
N ASP A 430 3.92 8.84 -6.32
CA ASP A 430 3.15 9.38 -5.21
C ASP A 430 3.97 9.34 -3.91
N ARG A 431 4.78 10.38 -3.74
CA ARG A 431 5.70 10.52 -2.60
C ARG A 431 5.03 11.08 -1.35
N GLU A 432 3.77 11.54 -1.46
CA GLU A 432 3.01 12.04 -0.33
C GLU A 432 2.49 10.89 0.54
N HIS A 433 2.40 9.67 -0.02
CA HIS A 433 1.94 8.47 0.69
C HIS A 433 3.08 7.48 0.89
N ARG A 434 3.59 7.35 2.12
CA ARG A 434 4.72 6.45 2.47
C ARG A 434 4.20 5.24 3.26
N PRO A 435 3.69 4.21 2.59
CA PRO A 435 3.06 3.09 3.27
C PRO A 435 4.07 2.22 4.04
N ILE A 436 3.74 1.92 5.30
CA ILE A 436 4.63 1.11 6.14
C ILE A 436 4.81 -0.32 5.60
N TRP A 437 3.80 -0.88 4.92
CA TRP A 437 3.89 -2.21 4.32
C TRP A 437 4.91 -2.29 3.20
N MET A 438 5.08 -1.22 2.41
CA MET A 438 6.08 -1.18 1.35
C MET A 438 7.49 -1.13 1.95
N THR A 439 7.67 -0.36 3.02
CA THR A 439 8.93 -0.33 3.79
C THR A 439 9.27 -1.70 4.37
N TYR A 440 8.28 -2.39 4.97
CA TYR A 440 8.44 -3.78 5.43
C TYR A 440 8.83 -4.73 4.29
N GLN A 441 8.13 -4.67 3.16
CA GLN A 441 8.40 -5.54 2.02
C GLN A 441 9.79 -5.29 1.44
N GLY A 442 10.17 -4.02 1.28
CA GLY A 442 11.48 -3.60 0.79
C GLY A 442 12.62 -4.09 1.67
N ILE A 443 12.59 -3.79 2.97
CA ILE A 443 13.66 -4.22 3.86
C ILE A 443 13.73 -5.74 3.99
N SER A 444 12.59 -6.43 4.04
CA SER A 444 12.55 -7.90 4.14
C SER A 444 13.17 -8.57 2.92
N VAL A 445 12.98 -7.99 1.73
CA VAL A 445 13.65 -8.46 0.51
C VAL A 445 15.15 -8.28 0.60
N LEU A 446 15.61 -7.10 1.02
CA LEU A 446 17.04 -6.81 1.09
C LEU A 446 17.76 -7.67 2.14
N ILE A 447 17.14 -7.91 3.30
CA ILE A 447 17.62 -8.83 4.34
C ILE A 447 17.73 -10.25 3.77
N ALA A 448 16.63 -10.78 3.21
CA ALA A 448 16.59 -12.14 2.69
C ALA A 448 17.59 -12.36 1.56
N HIS A 449 17.71 -11.40 0.65
CA HIS A 449 18.67 -11.45 -0.44
C HIS A 449 20.12 -11.43 0.06
N ALA A 450 20.43 -10.58 1.05
CA ALA A 450 21.75 -10.57 1.67
C ALA A 450 22.09 -11.93 2.31
N HIS A 451 21.18 -12.49 3.11
CA HIS A 451 21.38 -13.81 3.71
C HIS A 451 21.59 -14.91 2.67
N ARG A 452 20.82 -14.91 1.57
CA ARG A 452 21.00 -15.85 0.47
C ARG A 452 22.40 -15.75 -0.16
N SER A 453 22.88 -14.52 -0.41
CA SER A 453 24.21 -14.29 -0.97
C SER A 453 25.36 -14.74 -0.06
N TYR A 454 25.15 -14.82 1.26
CA TYR A 454 26.16 -15.34 2.19
C TYR A 454 26.08 -16.86 2.40
N THR A 455 24.93 -17.48 2.13
CA THR A 455 24.69 -18.91 2.38
C THR A 455 24.77 -19.78 1.12
N THR A 456 24.76 -19.16 -0.07
CA THR A 456 24.95 -19.84 -1.34
C THR A 456 26.38 -19.54 -1.83
N PRO A 457 27.30 -20.52 -1.83
CA PRO A 457 28.67 -20.32 -2.31
C PRO A 457 28.77 -20.04 -3.81
#